data_AF-K1T7S8-F1
#
_entry.id   AF-K1T7S8-F1
#
_cell.length_a   1.000
_cell.length_b   1.000
_cell.length_c   1.000
_cell.angle_alpha   90.00
_cell.angle_beta   90.00
_cell.angle_gamma   90.00
#
_symmetry.space_group_name_H-M   'P 1'
#
loop_
_entity.id
_entity.type
_entity.pdbx_description
1 polymer ?
#
loop_
_entity_poly.entity_id
_entity_poly.type
_entity_poly.pdbx_seq_one_letter_code
_entity_poly.pdbx_strand_id
1 'polypeptide(L)'
;MAKRLTDNINSQFFEAANRMTSKKARRKIVAYVESYDDVFFWRSVLGKFENEKRYFDIMLPTRNQHLDRGKKAAISSMLKGVGRDMIACVDADYDYLRQGSTESSQQMLENPYIFHTYAYAIENFQCYARGLHETCVMVTLNDRRIFDFERFLESYSRTIWPLFLWHMLFYVRHRKMSMHFDMAEFDKVIMLPSVRIQDPKWAIDYLGKKVRAKLFQLERRFKKFKDELDEMALYLNNLG
;
A
#
# COMPACT_ATOMS: atom_id res chain seq x y z
N MET A 1 -26.22 -0.55 -22.01
CA MET A 1 -25.46 -1.79 -21.71
C MET A 1 -26.31 -2.68 -20.83
N ALA A 2 -26.43 -3.97 -21.15
CA ALA A 2 -27.19 -4.92 -20.34
C ALA A 2 -26.44 -5.20 -19.02
N LYS A 3 -27.12 -5.04 -17.88
CA LYS A 3 -26.58 -5.39 -16.55
C LYS A 3 -26.44 -6.90 -16.45
N ARG A 4 -25.28 -7.39 -16.01
CA ARG A 4 -25.04 -8.81 -15.76
C ARG A 4 -25.47 -9.15 -14.33
N LEU A 5 -25.81 -10.41 -14.08
CA LEU A 5 -26.17 -10.91 -12.74
C LEU A 5 -25.08 -10.61 -11.70
N THR A 6 -23.81 -10.72 -12.10
CA THR A 6 -22.64 -10.41 -11.28
C THR A 6 -22.56 -8.94 -10.85
N ASP A 7 -23.12 -8.03 -11.62
CA ASP A 7 -23.11 -6.58 -11.31
C ASP A 7 -24.06 -6.24 -10.15
N ASN A 8 -24.92 -7.19 -9.75
CA ASN A 8 -25.80 -7.05 -8.60
C ASN A 8 -25.22 -7.64 -7.31
N ILE A 9 -24.02 -8.23 -7.33
CA ILE A 9 -23.33 -8.68 -6.12
C ILE A 9 -22.70 -7.44 -5.45
N ASN A 10 -23.53 -6.69 -4.72
CA ASN A 10 -23.18 -5.45 -4.03
C ASN A 10 -23.67 -5.48 -2.57
N SER A 11 -23.45 -4.41 -1.80
CA SER A 11 -23.87 -4.37 -0.39
C SER A 11 -25.36 -4.61 -0.20
N GLN A 12 -26.23 -4.20 -1.13
CA GLN A 12 -27.68 -4.42 -1.00
C GLN A 12 -28.06 -5.89 -1.15
N PHE A 13 -27.34 -6.64 -1.99
CA PHE A 13 -27.50 -8.09 -2.09
C PHE A 13 -27.19 -8.78 -0.76
N PHE A 14 -26.05 -8.45 -0.14
CA PHE A 14 -25.70 -9.01 1.17
C PHE A 14 -26.61 -8.53 2.29
N GLU A 15 -27.11 -7.30 2.21
CA GLU A 15 -28.13 -6.81 3.12
C GLU A 15 -29.42 -7.63 3.04
N ALA A 16 -29.92 -7.88 1.82
CA ALA A 16 -31.10 -8.70 1.59
C ALA A 16 -30.87 -10.14 2.07
N ALA A 17 -29.70 -10.72 1.78
CA ALA A 17 -29.31 -12.05 2.27
C ALA A 17 -29.33 -12.11 3.82
N ASN A 18 -28.76 -11.12 4.49
CA ASN A 18 -28.79 -11.02 5.95
C ASN A 18 -30.23 -10.94 6.49
N ARG A 19 -31.13 -10.21 5.83
CA ARG A 19 -32.55 -10.11 6.23
C ARG A 19 -33.34 -11.42 6.09
N MET A 20 -32.90 -12.32 5.21
CA MET A 20 -33.51 -13.65 5.05
C MET A 20 -33.04 -14.68 6.10
N THR A 21 -32.02 -14.34 6.90
CA THR A 21 -31.54 -15.21 7.99
C THR A 21 -32.38 -15.06 9.26
N SER A 22 -32.22 -15.99 10.20
CA SER A 22 -32.88 -15.93 11.51
C SER A 22 -32.57 -14.61 12.24
N LYS A 23 -33.52 -14.10 13.04
CA LYS A 23 -33.31 -12.91 13.89
C LYS A 23 -32.14 -13.06 14.89
N LYS A 24 -31.76 -14.30 15.21
CA LYS A 24 -30.62 -14.63 16.10
C LYS A 24 -29.31 -14.85 15.34
N ALA A 25 -29.33 -14.84 14.01
CA ALA A 25 -28.12 -15.04 13.20
C ALA A 25 -27.21 -13.81 13.29
N ARG A 26 -25.89 -14.06 13.31
CA ARG A 26 -24.88 -13.00 13.21
C ARG A 26 -24.97 -12.36 11.82
N ARG A 27 -24.91 -11.04 11.75
CA ARG A 27 -24.86 -10.30 10.48
C ARG A 27 -23.53 -10.56 9.78
N LYS A 28 -23.59 -11.04 8.54
CA LYS A 28 -22.41 -11.23 7.69
C LYS A 28 -22.02 -9.93 7.01
N ILE A 29 -20.77 -9.52 7.13
CA ILE A 29 -20.18 -8.42 6.36
C ILE A 29 -19.12 -9.02 5.44
N VAL A 30 -19.25 -8.85 4.14
CA VAL A 30 -18.23 -9.30 3.18
C VAL A 30 -17.14 -8.25 3.10
N ALA A 31 -15.88 -8.64 3.24
CA ALA A 31 -14.74 -7.77 3.05
C ALA A 31 -13.95 -8.25 1.84
N TYR A 32 -13.92 -7.45 0.78
CA TYR A 32 -13.10 -7.74 -0.39
C TYR A 32 -11.68 -7.24 -0.18
N VAL A 33 -10.71 -8.10 -0.44
CA VAL A 33 -9.29 -7.76 -0.43
C VAL A 33 -8.71 -7.79 -1.84
N GLU A 34 -7.55 -7.17 -2.04
CA GLU A 34 -6.92 -7.04 -3.35
C GLU A 34 -6.21 -8.32 -3.78
N SER A 35 -5.58 -9.03 -2.85
CA SER A 35 -4.76 -10.20 -3.11
C SER A 35 -4.97 -11.31 -2.06
N TYR A 36 -4.54 -12.53 -2.39
CA TYR A 36 -4.54 -13.65 -1.44
C TYR A 36 -3.64 -13.36 -0.23
N ASP A 37 -2.54 -12.63 -0.44
CA ASP A 37 -1.57 -12.33 0.60
C ASP A 37 -2.16 -11.38 1.66
N ASP A 38 -3.14 -10.55 1.28
CA ASP A 38 -3.79 -9.59 2.19
C ASP A 38 -4.86 -10.26 3.06
N VAL A 39 -5.34 -11.46 2.69
CA VAL A 39 -6.45 -12.14 3.38
C VAL A 39 -6.14 -12.31 4.87
N PHE A 40 -4.94 -12.79 5.20
CA PHE A 40 -4.55 -13.05 6.58
C PHE A 40 -4.42 -11.75 7.38
N PHE A 41 -3.84 -10.71 6.78
CA PHE A 41 -3.69 -9.40 7.42
C PHE A 41 -5.06 -8.81 7.77
N TRP A 42 -5.96 -8.70 6.79
CA TRP A 42 -7.29 -8.14 7.01
C TRP A 42 -8.16 -9.03 7.90
N ARG A 43 -7.97 -10.36 7.88
CA ARG A 43 -8.62 -11.28 8.84
C ARG A 43 -8.23 -10.95 10.27
N SER A 44 -6.95 -10.74 10.48
CA SER A 44 -6.38 -10.43 11.80
C SER A 44 -6.84 -9.07 12.32
N VAL A 45 -7.03 -8.08 11.43
CA VAL A 45 -7.56 -6.76 11.78
C VAL A 45 -9.07 -6.82 12.06
N LEU A 46 -9.86 -7.28 11.08
CA LEU A 46 -11.33 -7.28 11.17
C LEU A 46 -11.85 -8.27 12.21
N GLY A 47 -11.13 -9.37 12.45
CA GLY A 47 -11.47 -10.38 13.45
C GLY A 47 -11.62 -9.80 14.86
N LYS A 48 -10.85 -8.77 15.19
CA LYS A 48 -10.94 -8.06 16.49
C LYS A 48 -12.27 -7.33 16.70
N PHE A 49 -13.01 -7.09 15.63
CA PHE A 49 -14.28 -6.36 15.65
C PHE A 49 -15.51 -7.28 15.52
N GLU A 50 -15.30 -8.60 15.44
CA GLU A 50 -16.36 -9.60 15.44
C GLU A 50 -16.98 -9.76 16.83
N ASN A 51 -18.27 -10.10 16.87
CA ASN A 51 -18.98 -10.39 18.10
C ASN A 51 -20.24 -11.23 17.82
N GLU A 52 -21.10 -11.37 18.82
CA GLU A 52 -22.36 -12.13 18.71
C GLU A 52 -23.38 -11.51 17.74
N LYS A 53 -23.17 -10.27 17.27
CA LYS A 53 -24.06 -9.60 16.33
C LYS A 53 -23.50 -9.55 14.90
N ARG A 54 -22.17 -9.69 14.71
CA ARG A 54 -21.54 -9.57 13.39
C ARG A 54 -20.28 -10.42 13.21
N TYR A 55 -19.99 -10.75 11.96
CA TYR A 55 -18.75 -11.37 11.54
C TYR A 55 -18.33 -10.91 10.15
N PHE A 56 -17.05 -11.09 9.82
CA PHE A 56 -16.50 -10.75 8.53
C PHE A 56 -16.18 -12.01 7.74
N ASP A 57 -16.54 -12.00 6.46
CA ASP A 57 -16.13 -13.01 5.50
C ASP A 57 -15.22 -12.36 4.47
N ILE A 58 -13.98 -12.82 4.40
CA ILE A 58 -12.95 -12.20 3.58
C ILE A 58 -12.86 -12.95 2.26
N MET A 59 -13.08 -12.21 1.19
CA MET A 59 -13.23 -12.77 -0.14
C MET A 59 -12.37 -12.03 -1.14
N LEU A 60 -12.04 -12.71 -2.24
CA LEU A 60 -11.45 -12.09 -3.41
C LEU A 60 -12.53 -11.74 -4.43
N PRO A 61 -12.30 -10.70 -5.25
CA PRO A 61 -13.12 -10.43 -6.40
C PRO A 61 -13.19 -11.66 -7.31
N THR A 62 -14.39 -12.06 -7.74
CA THR A 62 -14.58 -13.24 -8.60
C THR A 62 -14.10 -13.02 -10.05
N ARG A 63 -13.25 -12.01 -10.34
CA ARG A 63 -12.85 -11.64 -11.71
C ARG A 63 -11.33 -11.63 -11.93
N ASN A 64 -10.92 -12.63 -12.75
CA ASN A 64 -9.74 -12.75 -13.62
C ASN A 64 -8.34 -12.95 -13.00
N GLN A 65 -7.84 -14.16 -13.23
CA GLN A 65 -6.54 -14.79 -12.95
C GLN A 65 -5.26 -14.08 -13.45
N HIS A 66 -5.29 -12.81 -13.83
CA HIS A 66 -4.07 -12.09 -14.23
C HIS A 66 -4.06 -10.67 -13.65
N LEU A 67 -3.47 -10.58 -12.47
CA LEU A 67 -3.39 -9.40 -11.60
C LEU A 67 -2.21 -8.45 -11.94
N ASP A 68 -1.53 -8.62 -13.08
CA ASP A 68 -0.28 -7.87 -13.32
C ASP A 68 -0.48 -6.43 -13.84
N ARG A 69 -1.69 -6.04 -14.29
CA ARG A 69 -1.97 -4.67 -14.79
C ARG A 69 -3.34 -4.10 -14.41
N GLY A 70 -4.13 -4.82 -13.60
CA GLY A 70 -5.58 -4.60 -13.44
C GLY A 70 -6.10 -4.28 -12.03
N LYS A 71 -5.24 -4.23 -11.00
CA LYS A 71 -5.59 -3.97 -9.58
C LYS A 71 -6.59 -2.81 -9.43
N LYS A 72 -6.29 -1.65 -10.04
CA LYS A 72 -7.16 -0.45 -9.99
C LYS A 72 -8.50 -0.60 -10.71
N ALA A 73 -8.61 -1.37 -11.79
CA ALA A 73 -9.86 -1.52 -12.54
C ALA A 73 -10.85 -2.47 -11.85
N ALA A 74 -10.33 -3.56 -11.25
CA ALA A 74 -11.13 -4.48 -10.45
C ALA A 74 -11.65 -3.78 -9.18
N ILE A 75 -10.76 -3.11 -8.44
CA ILE A 75 -11.09 -2.32 -7.25
C ILE A 75 -12.10 -1.22 -7.62
N SER A 76 -11.84 -0.38 -8.63
CA SER A 76 -12.74 0.71 -9.04
C SER A 76 -14.16 0.24 -9.39
N SER A 77 -14.31 -0.94 -10.00
CA SER A 77 -15.63 -1.52 -10.26
C SER A 77 -16.35 -1.96 -8.97
N MET A 78 -15.59 -2.43 -7.98
CA MET A 78 -16.11 -2.86 -6.67
C MET A 78 -16.39 -1.70 -5.72
N LEU A 79 -15.59 -0.63 -5.77
CA LEU A 79 -15.78 0.59 -4.96
C LEU A 79 -17.15 1.23 -5.17
N LYS A 80 -17.81 0.97 -6.31
CA LYS A 80 -19.17 1.47 -6.60
C LYS A 80 -20.29 0.68 -5.91
N GLY A 81 -20.01 -0.54 -5.45
CA GLY A 81 -21.00 -1.46 -4.87
C GLY A 81 -20.84 -1.69 -3.36
N VAL A 82 -19.82 -1.10 -2.72
CA VAL A 82 -19.59 -1.22 -1.28
C VAL A 82 -20.67 -0.49 -0.46
N GLY A 83 -20.81 -0.90 0.79
CA GLY A 83 -21.81 -0.44 1.73
C GLY A 83 -21.70 -1.17 3.06
N ARG A 84 -22.73 -1.04 3.89
CA ARG A 84 -22.74 -1.57 5.26
C ARG A 84 -22.43 -3.06 5.39
N ASP A 85 -22.80 -3.86 4.39
CA ASP A 85 -22.64 -5.33 4.39
C ASP A 85 -21.60 -5.84 3.39
N MET A 86 -20.95 -4.92 2.68
CA MET A 86 -19.86 -5.22 1.76
C MET A 86 -18.84 -4.08 1.81
N ILE A 87 -17.67 -4.32 2.40
CA ILE A 87 -16.58 -3.35 2.46
C ILE A 87 -15.45 -3.76 1.51
N ALA A 88 -14.60 -2.79 1.16
CA ALA A 88 -13.34 -3.05 0.46
C ALA A 88 -12.17 -2.75 1.39
N CYS A 89 -11.12 -3.56 1.29
CA CYS A 89 -9.91 -3.51 2.08
C CYS A 89 -8.72 -3.53 1.12
N VAL A 90 -7.97 -2.43 1.04
CA VAL A 90 -6.93 -2.23 0.02
C VAL A 90 -5.67 -1.63 0.61
N ASP A 91 -4.55 -1.74 -0.10
CA ASP A 91 -3.37 -0.96 0.23
C ASP A 91 -3.53 0.49 -0.24
N ALA A 92 -2.97 1.42 0.51
CA ALA A 92 -3.05 2.85 0.17
C ALA A 92 -2.19 3.20 -1.06
N ASP A 93 -1.20 2.36 -1.38
CA ASP A 93 -0.17 2.61 -2.40
C ASP A 93 0.32 4.07 -2.31
N TYR A 94 0.48 4.73 -3.45
CA TYR A 94 0.64 6.19 -3.52
C TYR A 94 -0.69 6.93 -3.67
N ASP A 95 -1.85 6.26 -3.64
CA ASP A 95 -3.14 6.92 -3.84
C ASP A 95 -3.52 7.81 -2.64
N TYR A 96 -3.08 7.48 -1.42
CA TYR A 96 -3.20 8.39 -0.28
C TYR A 96 -2.34 9.65 -0.48
N LEU A 97 -1.11 9.51 -1.00
CA LEU A 97 -0.22 10.64 -1.31
C LEU A 97 -0.74 11.56 -2.42
N ARG A 98 -1.81 11.17 -3.13
CA ARG A 98 -2.45 11.99 -4.17
C ARG A 98 -3.55 12.89 -3.63
N GLN A 99 -3.98 12.70 -2.38
CA GLN A 99 -4.96 13.55 -1.67
C GLN A 99 -6.18 13.93 -2.53
N GLY A 100 -6.80 12.96 -3.20
CA GLY A 100 -8.03 13.21 -3.98
C GLY A 100 -7.82 13.80 -5.38
N SER A 101 -6.57 13.97 -5.86
CA SER A 101 -6.31 14.52 -7.21
C SER A 101 -6.81 13.66 -8.38
N THR A 102 -7.33 12.46 -8.12
CA THR A 102 -7.96 11.58 -9.11
C THR A 102 -9.24 11.00 -8.53
N GLU A 103 -10.23 10.68 -9.36
CA GLU A 103 -11.50 10.08 -8.93
C GLU A 103 -11.30 8.83 -8.04
N SER A 104 -10.32 7.98 -8.38
CA SER A 104 -10.00 6.78 -7.59
C SER A 104 -9.46 7.12 -6.20
N SER A 105 -8.53 8.09 -6.12
CA SER A 105 -7.98 8.57 -4.83
C SER A 105 -9.06 9.26 -4.00
N GLN A 106 -9.94 10.04 -4.65
CA GLN A 106 -11.05 10.69 -3.98
C GLN A 106 -12.05 9.67 -3.40
N GLN A 107 -12.45 8.67 -4.20
CA GLN A 107 -13.34 7.60 -3.74
C GLN A 107 -12.75 6.84 -2.55
N MET A 108 -11.44 6.55 -2.59
CA MET A 108 -10.74 5.88 -1.50
C MET A 108 -10.75 6.70 -0.20
N LEU A 109 -10.64 8.03 -0.30
CA LEU A 109 -10.61 8.93 0.87
C LEU A 109 -12.01 9.25 1.43
N GLU A 110 -13.02 9.34 0.59
CA GLU A 110 -14.35 9.82 0.98
C GLU A 110 -15.34 8.69 1.31
N ASN A 111 -15.12 7.47 0.80
CA ASN A 111 -16.07 6.39 0.97
C ASN A 111 -15.86 5.67 2.32
N PRO A 112 -16.84 5.71 3.25
CA PRO A 112 -16.69 5.13 4.59
C PRO A 112 -16.68 3.59 4.62
N TYR A 113 -16.91 2.95 3.48
CA TYR A 113 -16.90 1.49 3.32
C TYR A 113 -15.63 0.99 2.60
N ILE A 114 -14.69 1.88 2.33
CA ILE A 114 -13.34 1.53 1.86
C ILE A 114 -12.38 1.72 3.02
N PHE A 115 -11.73 0.64 3.39
CA PHE A 115 -10.67 0.62 4.38
C PHE A 115 -9.36 0.49 3.61
N HIS A 116 -8.46 1.42 3.82
CA HIS A 116 -7.11 1.32 3.28
C HIS A 116 -6.10 1.30 4.42
N THR A 117 -4.92 0.74 4.14
CA THR A 117 -3.81 0.82 5.07
C THR A 117 -3.44 2.28 5.37
N TYR A 118 -2.97 2.57 6.58
CA TYR A 118 -2.36 3.88 6.87
C TYR A 118 -0.97 4.00 6.20
N ALA A 119 -0.18 2.92 6.23
CA ALA A 119 1.07 2.82 5.49
C ALA A 119 0.82 2.52 4.00
N TYR A 120 1.86 2.59 3.18
CA TYR A 120 1.77 2.39 1.73
C TYR A 120 1.22 1.01 1.35
N ALA A 121 1.67 -0.05 2.03
CA ALA A 121 1.26 -1.42 1.76
C ALA A 121 1.25 -2.27 3.04
N ILE A 122 0.67 -3.46 2.98
CA ILE A 122 0.70 -4.40 4.12
C ILE A 122 2.13 -4.77 4.53
N GLU A 123 3.07 -4.81 3.60
CA GLU A 123 4.47 -5.16 3.85
C GLU A 123 5.14 -4.14 4.77
N ASN A 124 4.66 -2.90 4.83
CA ASN A 124 5.17 -1.93 5.80
C ASN A 124 4.86 -2.35 7.25
N PHE A 125 3.73 -3.02 7.49
CA PHE A 125 3.39 -3.56 8.81
C PHE A 125 4.19 -4.83 9.11
N GLN A 126 4.35 -5.70 8.11
CA GLN A 126 5.12 -6.95 8.25
C GLN A 126 6.62 -6.66 8.48
N CYS A 127 7.16 -5.65 7.79
CA CYS A 127 8.55 -5.21 7.89
C CYS A 127 8.73 -4.07 8.90
N TYR A 128 7.89 -4.00 9.94
CA TYR A 128 8.03 -2.99 10.98
C TYR A 128 9.36 -3.17 11.71
N ALA A 129 10.26 -2.20 11.57
CA ALA A 129 11.67 -2.32 11.96
C ALA A 129 11.88 -2.79 13.40
N ARG A 130 11.05 -2.31 14.34
CA ARG A 130 11.13 -2.65 15.77
C ARG A 130 10.68 -4.07 16.10
N GLY A 131 9.90 -4.71 15.23
CA GLY A 131 9.42 -6.09 15.43
C GLY A 131 10.21 -7.16 14.66
N LEU A 132 11.15 -6.74 13.80
CA LEU A 132 11.92 -7.66 12.97
C LEU A 132 12.89 -8.51 13.80
N HIS A 133 13.45 -7.96 14.89
CA HIS A 133 14.32 -8.72 15.78
C HIS A 133 13.56 -9.88 16.43
N GLU A 134 12.39 -9.60 17.00
CA GLU A 134 11.49 -10.56 17.63
C GLU A 134 11.07 -11.66 16.65
N THR A 135 10.83 -11.30 15.38
CA THR A 135 10.55 -12.26 14.32
C THR A 135 11.73 -13.21 14.12
N CYS A 136 12.98 -12.71 14.11
CA CYS A 136 14.17 -13.57 14.08
C CYS A 136 14.26 -14.47 15.31
N VAL A 137 13.96 -13.96 16.51
CA VAL A 137 13.95 -14.77 17.75
C VAL A 137 12.92 -15.91 17.64
N MET A 138 11.72 -15.62 17.17
CA MET A 138 10.65 -16.63 17.02
C MET A 138 11.03 -17.76 16.06
N VAL A 139 11.74 -17.44 14.98
CA VAL A 139 12.12 -18.44 13.95
C VAL A 139 13.39 -19.20 14.33
N THR A 140 14.37 -18.52 14.93
CA THR A 140 15.69 -19.11 15.22
C THR A 140 15.81 -19.67 16.63
N LEU A 141 14.84 -19.35 17.50
CA LEU A 141 14.89 -19.61 18.94
C LEU A 141 16.15 -19.04 19.61
N ASN A 142 16.66 -17.93 19.07
CA ASN A 142 17.90 -17.28 19.50
C ASN A 142 17.72 -15.75 19.56
N ASP A 143 17.98 -15.17 20.72
CA ASP A 143 17.84 -13.73 20.99
C ASP A 143 19.14 -12.93 20.79
N ARG A 144 20.17 -13.53 20.20
CA ARG A 144 21.41 -12.80 19.93
C ARG A 144 21.16 -11.71 18.89
N ARG A 145 21.23 -10.45 19.32
CA ARG A 145 21.15 -9.29 18.43
C ARG A 145 22.44 -9.10 17.62
N ILE A 146 22.44 -9.66 16.41
CA ILE A 146 23.57 -9.58 15.46
C ILE A 146 23.38 -8.50 14.38
N PHE A 147 22.19 -7.92 14.28
CA PHE A 147 21.84 -6.90 13.28
C PHE A 147 20.93 -5.84 13.90
N ASP A 148 21.09 -4.59 13.48
CA ASP A 148 20.27 -3.46 13.94
C ASP A 148 19.32 -3.00 12.83
N PHE A 149 18.11 -3.60 12.82
CA PHE A 149 17.10 -3.35 11.79
C PHE A 149 16.63 -1.89 11.75
N GLU A 150 16.39 -1.26 12.91
CA GLU A 150 15.94 0.12 12.99
C GLU A 150 16.95 1.06 12.35
N ARG A 151 18.23 0.97 12.75
CA ARG A 151 19.28 1.81 12.20
C ARG A 151 19.51 1.56 10.71
N PHE A 152 19.46 0.30 10.28
CA PHE A 152 19.65 -0.05 8.87
C PHE A 152 18.53 0.49 7.99
N LEU A 153 17.28 0.28 8.38
CA LEU A 153 16.11 0.75 7.62
C LEU A 153 15.99 2.28 7.66
N GLU A 154 16.35 2.94 8.77
CA GLU A 154 16.45 4.40 8.81
C GLU A 154 17.51 4.90 7.82
N SER A 155 18.69 4.29 7.81
CA SER A 155 19.79 4.65 6.90
C SER A 155 19.40 4.44 5.43
N TYR A 156 18.69 3.35 5.14
CA TYR A 156 18.11 3.09 3.83
C TYR A 156 17.13 4.19 3.42
N SER A 157 16.11 4.46 4.25
CA SER A 157 15.07 5.45 3.98
C SER A 157 15.64 6.85 3.77
N ARG A 158 16.57 7.30 4.63
CA ARG A 158 17.26 8.58 4.48
C ARG A 158 18.09 8.66 3.20
N THR A 159 18.70 7.55 2.80
CA THR A 159 19.53 7.50 1.59
C THR A 159 18.69 7.66 0.32
N ILE A 160 17.50 7.05 0.26
CA ILE A 160 16.63 7.12 -0.93
C ILE A 160 15.73 8.36 -0.94
N TRP A 161 15.52 9.02 0.21
CA TRP A 161 14.58 10.12 0.38
C TRP A 161 14.67 11.21 -0.71
N PRO A 162 15.85 11.78 -1.05
CA PRO A 162 15.90 12.83 -2.06
C PRO A 162 15.47 12.34 -3.45
N LEU A 163 15.73 11.06 -3.76
CA LEU A 163 15.31 10.46 -5.03
C LEU A 163 13.80 10.15 -5.02
N PHE A 164 13.26 9.77 -3.86
CA PHE A 164 11.83 9.58 -3.67
C PHE A 164 11.07 10.90 -3.87
N LEU A 165 11.61 12.05 -3.43
CA LEU A 165 11.02 13.37 -3.71
C LEU A 165 10.88 13.64 -5.21
N TRP A 166 11.90 13.34 -6.01
CA TRP A 166 11.81 13.45 -7.47
C TRP A 166 10.72 12.55 -8.06
N HIS A 167 10.66 11.30 -7.60
CA HIS A 167 9.64 10.35 -8.04
C HIS A 167 8.23 10.86 -7.71
N MET A 168 8.02 11.35 -6.49
CA MET A 168 6.74 11.89 -6.03
C MET A 168 6.37 13.22 -6.69
N LEU A 169 7.33 14.10 -6.94
CA LEU A 169 7.10 15.34 -7.68
C LEU A 169 6.52 15.05 -9.07
N PHE A 170 7.12 14.09 -9.79
CA PHE A 170 6.61 13.67 -11.10
C PHE A 170 5.29 12.90 -11.00
N TYR A 171 5.13 12.05 -10.00
CA TYR A 171 3.92 11.25 -9.84
C TYR A 171 2.69 12.09 -9.44
N VAL A 172 2.86 13.04 -8.52
CA VAL A 172 1.78 13.84 -7.91
C VAL A 172 1.54 15.12 -8.70
N ARG A 173 2.58 15.96 -8.92
CA ARG A 173 2.42 17.31 -9.50
C ARG A 173 2.59 17.33 -11.02
N HIS A 174 3.56 16.56 -11.55
CA HIS A 174 3.94 16.62 -12.96
C HIS A 174 3.73 15.30 -13.70
N ARG A 175 2.49 14.79 -13.72
CA ARG A 175 2.16 13.43 -14.21
C ARG A 175 2.69 13.09 -15.61
N LYS A 176 2.80 14.07 -16.51
CA LYS A 176 3.39 13.87 -17.85
C LYS A 176 4.89 13.54 -17.79
N MET A 177 5.57 13.95 -16.72
CA MET A 177 7.00 13.68 -16.49
C MET A 177 7.27 12.31 -15.86
N SER A 178 6.25 11.59 -15.38
CA SER A 178 6.42 10.23 -14.83
C SER A 178 7.09 9.29 -15.83
N MET A 179 6.93 9.49 -17.14
CA MET A 179 7.62 8.68 -18.17
C MET A 179 9.16 8.78 -18.14
N HIS A 180 9.71 9.81 -17.49
CA HIS A 180 11.15 10.02 -17.38
C HIS A 180 11.75 9.41 -16.11
N PHE A 181 10.92 9.17 -15.10
CA PHE A 181 11.31 8.54 -13.85
C PHE A 181 10.09 7.91 -13.18
N ASP A 182 9.69 6.76 -13.70
CA ASP A 182 8.55 6.01 -13.22
C ASP A 182 8.92 5.13 -12.02
N MET A 183 7.95 4.37 -11.52
CA MET A 183 8.13 3.48 -10.38
C MET A 183 9.15 2.39 -10.67
N ALA A 184 9.12 1.79 -11.87
CA ALA A 184 10.06 0.73 -12.24
C ALA A 184 11.52 1.22 -12.26
N GLU A 185 11.75 2.42 -12.80
CA GLU A 185 13.08 3.03 -12.80
C GLU A 185 13.49 3.47 -11.38
N PHE A 186 12.56 3.95 -10.54
CA PHE A 186 12.82 4.24 -9.13
C PHE A 186 13.27 2.97 -8.38
N ASP A 187 12.49 1.88 -8.48
CA ASP A 187 12.73 0.58 -7.83
C ASP A 187 14.10 0.00 -8.20
N LYS A 188 14.44 0.06 -9.49
CA LYS A 188 15.75 -0.37 -10.00
C LYS A 188 16.92 0.37 -9.35
N VAL A 189 16.76 1.67 -9.10
CA VAL A 189 17.81 2.49 -8.48
C VAL A 189 17.91 2.21 -6.98
N ILE A 190 16.78 2.06 -6.29
CA ILE A 190 16.77 1.84 -4.83
C ILE A 190 17.07 0.41 -4.40
N MET A 191 17.05 -0.54 -5.32
CA MET A 191 17.39 -1.94 -5.04
C MET A 191 18.74 -2.07 -4.34
N LEU A 192 18.71 -2.65 -3.14
CA LEU A 192 19.88 -2.95 -2.33
C LEU A 192 20.71 -4.08 -2.96
N PRO A 193 22.05 -4.05 -2.82
CA PRO A 193 22.86 -5.23 -3.06
C PRO A 193 22.64 -6.26 -1.94
N SER A 194 23.28 -7.42 -2.02
CA SER A 194 23.29 -8.38 -0.92
C SER A 194 23.76 -7.72 0.39
N VAL A 195 22.93 -7.81 1.43
CA VAL A 195 23.22 -7.24 2.75
C VAL A 195 24.04 -8.24 3.55
N ARG A 196 25.26 -7.84 3.92
CA ARG A 196 26.18 -8.63 4.75
C ARG A 196 25.99 -8.23 6.21
N ILE A 197 25.70 -9.18 7.08
CA ILE A 197 25.48 -8.90 8.52
C ILE A 197 26.73 -8.29 9.17
N GLN A 198 27.93 -8.70 8.74
CA GLN A 198 29.20 -8.21 9.29
C GLN A 198 29.53 -6.77 8.86
N ASP A 199 29.00 -6.32 7.72
CA ASP A 199 29.19 -4.97 7.19
C ASP A 199 27.94 -4.49 6.45
N PRO A 200 26.86 -4.16 7.19
CA PRO A 200 25.62 -3.71 6.58
C PRO A 200 25.75 -2.30 5.99
N LYS A 201 26.70 -1.51 6.49
CA LYS A 201 26.97 -0.15 6.02
C LYS A 201 27.36 -0.14 4.55
N TRP A 202 28.15 -1.13 4.10
CA TRP A 202 28.53 -1.25 2.69
C TRP A 202 27.33 -1.23 1.73
N ALA A 203 26.22 -1.89 2.09
CA ALA A 203 25.02 -1.92 1.25
C ALA A 203 24.38 -0.53 1.12
N ILE A 204 24.35 0.23 2.22
CA ILE A 204 23.87 1.62 2.25
C ILE A 204 24.80 2.55 1.48
N ASP A 205 26.12 2.41 1.63
CA ASP A 205 27.10 3.23 0.92
C ASP A 205 27.04 2.98 -0.60
N TYR A 206 26.85 1.73 -1.00
CA TYR A 206 26.63 1.35 -2.40
C TYR A 206 25.35 1.95 -2.96
N LEU A 207 24.24 1.82 -2.23
CA LEU A 207 22.95 2.44 -2.58
C LEU A 207 23.10 3.97 -2.71
N GLY A 208 23.78 4.61 -1.78
CA GLY A 208 24.04 6.05 -1.81
C GLY A 208 24.80 6.49 -3.05
N LYS A 209 25.74 5.67 -3.57
CA LYS A 209 26.41 5.95 -4.85
C LYS A 209 25.42 5.89 -6.03
N LYS A 210 24.56 4.88 -6.10
CA LYS A 210 23.50 4.76 -7.14
C LYS A 210 22.55 5.95 -7.09
N VAL A 211 22.05 6.28 -5.90
CA VAL A 211 21.13 7.40 -5.68
C VAL A 211 21.75 8.72 -6.11
N ARG A 212 22.97 9.04 -5.66
CA ARG A 212 23.66 10.28 -6.05
C ARG A 212 23.87 10.38 -7.56
N ALA A 213 24.23 9.28 -8.22
CA ALA A 213 24.40 9.27 -9.67
C ALA A 213 23.07 9.57 -10.39
N LYS A 214 21.95 8.97 -9.95
CA LYS A 214 20.62 9.21 -10.53
C LYS A 214 20.13 10.64 -10.26
N LEU A 215 20.31 11.14 -9.03
CA LEU A 215 19.98 12.52 -8.67
C LEU A 215 20.70 13.52 -9.57
N PHE A 216 22.01 13.35 -9.77
CA PHE A 216 22.78 14.21 -10.68
C PHE A 216 22.24 14.20 -12.12
N GLN A 217 21.79 13.05 -12.62
CA GLN A 217 21.16 12.96 -13.94
C GLN A 217 19.82 13.72 -13.98
N LEU A 218 18.96 13.52 -12.99
CA LEU A 218 17.65 14.19 -12.90
C LEU A 218 17.81 15.71 -12.76
N GLU A 219 18.65 16.16 -11.83
CA GLU A 219 18.89 17.59 -11.61
C GLU A 219 19.45 18.29 -12.85
N ARG A 220 20.36 17.64 -13.59
CA ARG A 220 20.90 18.22 -14.83
C ARG A 220 19.87 18.31 -15.94
N ARG A 221 19.02 17.30 -16.08
CA ARG A 221 18.02 17.20 -17.15
C ARG A 221 16.78 18.04 -16.86
N PHE A 222 16.39 18.14 -15.59
CA PHE A 222 15.13 18.71 -15.14
C PHE A 222 15.33 19.88 -14.17
N LYS A 223 16.31 20.75 -14.45
CA LYS A 223 16.70 21.88 -13.60
C LYS A 223 15.53 22.71 -13.07
N LYS A 224 14.53 22.97 -13.93
CA LYS A 224 13.34 23.78 -13.58
C LYS A 224 12.50 23.22 -12.43
N PHE A 225 12.52 21.89 -12.25
CA PHE A 225 11.71 21.21 -11.24
C PHE A 225 12.46 21.03 -9.91
N LYS A 226 13.77 21.31 -9.89
CA LYS A 226 14.60 21.15 -8.69
C LYS A 226 14.12 22.06 -7.55
N ASP A 227 13.69 23.27 -7.89
CA ASP A 227 13.25 24.27 -6.92
C ASP A 227 11.90 23.89 -6.27
N GLU A 228 11.15 22.94 -6.86
CA GLU A 228 9.89 22.44 -6.29
C GLU A 228 10.08 21.28 -5.29
N LEU A 229 11.30 20.76 -5.13
CA LEU A 229 11.55 19.60 -4.26
C LEU A 229 11.32 19.90 -2.78
N ASP A 230 11.66 21.09 -2.31
CA ASP A 230 11.46 21.50 -0.92
C ASP A 230 9.97 21.61 -0.60
N GLU A 231 9.17 22.16 -1.52
CA GLU A 231 7.71 22.17 -1.39
C GLU A 231 7.12 20.76 -1.44
N MET A 232 7.67 19.87 -2.25
CA MET A 232 7.25 18.47 -2.31
C MET A 232 7.55 17.76 -0.99
N ALA A 233 8.70 18.02 -0.38
CA ALA A 233 9.05 17.49 0.94
C ALA A 233 8.10 18.01 2.03
N LEU A 234 7.80 19.32 2.03
CA LEU A 234 6.84 19.92 2.95
C LEU A 234 5.44 19.30 2.79
N TYR A 235 4.99 19.14 1.54
CA TYR A 235 3.72 18.49 1.22
C TYR A 235 3.65 17.09 1.84
N LEU A 236 4.65 16.24 1.61
CA LEU A 236 4.66 14.87 2.12
C LEU A 236 4.70 14.82 3.65
N ASN A 237 5.52 15.66 4.29
CA ASN A 237 5.61 15.72 5.75
C ASN A 237 4.31 16.15 6.43
N ASN A 238 3.46 16.92 5.73
CA ASN A 238 2.16 17.35 6.27
C ASN A 238 1.07 16.27 6.16
N LEU A 239 1.32 15.16 5.46
CA LEU A 239 0.37 14.06 5.33
C LEU A 239 0.40 13.06 6.51
N GLY A 240 1.35 13.22 7.45
CA GLY A 240 1.50 12.39 8.65
C GLY A 240 2.63 11.39 8.52
#